data_AF-A0A2G9THL8-F1
#
_entry.id   AF-A0A2G9THL8-F1
#
_cell.length_a   1.000
_cell.length_b   1.000
_cell.length_c   1.000
_cell.angle_alpha   90.00
_cell.angle_beta   90.00
_cell.angle_gamma   90.00
#
_symmetry.space_group_name_H-M   'P 1'
#
loop_
_entity.id
_entity.type
_entity.pdbx_description
1 polymer ?
#
loop_
_entity_poly.entity_id
_entity_poly.type
_entity_poly.pdbx_seq_one_letter_code
_entity_poly.pdbx_strand_id
1 'polypeptide(L)' 'IIGFDIIVRENGTPILLEVNAAPSLTIDHSLANGTRMKSIVDELIKLPLVRDTLLLVTSQLQETSRRR' A
#
# COMPACT_ATOMS: atom_id res chain seq x y z
N ILE A 1 3.01 8.83 3.78
CA ILE A 1 2.08 7.69 3.62
C ILE A 1 1.86 7.11 5.00
N ILE A 2 0.62 6.95 5.45
CA ILE A 2 0.28 6.39 6.77
C ILE A 2 -0.43 5.05 6.53
N GLY A 3 -0.10 4.03 7.33
CA GLY A 3 -0.79 2.75 7.33
C GLY A 3 -1.91 2.72 8.36
N PHE A 4 -3.07 2.19 7.98
CA PHE A 4 -4.20 1.98 8.87
C PHE A 4 -4.46 0.48 8.96
N ASP A 5 -4.37 -0.06 10.16
CA ASP A 5 -4.67 -1.46 10.39
C ASP A 5 -6.12 -1.55 10.83
N ILE A 6 -6.95 -2.19 10.01
CA ILE A 6 -8.40 -2.23 10.17
C ILE A 6 -8.85 -3.69 10.21
N ILE A 7 -9.64 -4.05 11.22
CA ILE A 7 -10.39 -5.30 11.24
C ILE A 7 -11.82 -5.05 10.80
N VAL A 8 -12.36 -5.93 9.96
CA VAL A 8 -13.76 -5.88 9.51
C VAL A 8 -14.55 -6.95 10.26
N ARG A 9 -15.58 -6.54 11.01
CA ARG A 9 -16.49 -7.47 11.72
C ARG A 9 -17.41 -8.20 10.74
N GLU A 10 -18.06 -9.27 11.20
CA GLU A 10 -19.02 -10.05 10.40
C GLU A 10 -20.17 -9.20 9.83
N ASN A 11 -20.57 -8.15 10.54
CA ASN A 11 -21.58 -7.19 10.08
C ASN A 11 -21.04 -6.11 9.12
N GLY A 12 -19.79 -6.26 8.65
CA GLY A 12 -19.11 -5.32 7.75
C GLY A 12 -18.57 -4.05 8.41
N THR A 13 -18.71 -3.88 9.73
CA THR A 13 -18.22 -2.68 10.42
C THR A 13 -16.68 -2.69 10.45
N PRO A 14 -16.00 -1.65 9.91
CA PRO A 14 -14.55 -1.51 10.05
C PRO A 14 -14.20 -0.94 11.43
N ILE A 15 -13.20 -1.52 12.08
CA ILE A 15 -12.66 -1.05 13.35
C ILE A 15 -11.19 -0.76 13.16
N LEU A 16 -10.81 0.49 13.42
CA LEU A 16 -9.42 0.91 13.46
C LEU A 16 -8.71 0.27 14.66
N LEU A 17 -7.59 -0.39 14.39
CA LEU A 17 -6.74 -1.01 15.41
C LEU A 17 -5.57 -0.09 15.75
N GLU A 18 -4.79 0.28 14.73
CA GLU A 18 -3.63 1.16 14.89
C GLU A 18 -3.38 2.03 13.65
N VAL A 19 -2.57 3.06 13.87
CA VAL A 19 -2.13 3.99 12.84
C VAL A 19 -0.60 3.99 12.83
N ASN A 20 -0.03 3.56 11.71
CA ASN A 20 1.41 3.44 11.51
C ASN A 20 1.92 4.63 10.70
N ALA A 21 2.70 5.51 11.34
CA ALA A 21 3.32 6.66 10.67
C ALA A 21 4.37 6.26 9.62
N ALA A 22 4.92 5.04 9.72
CA ALA A 22 5.93 4.48 8.81
C ALA A 22 5.57 3.03 8.43
N PRO A 23 4.53 2.81 7.58
CA PRO A 23 4.17 1.47 7.15
C PRO A 23 5.29 0.85 6.30
N SER A 24 5.40 -0.48 6.32
CA SER A 24 6.38 -1.18 5.48
C SER A 24 6.05 -1.03 3.99
N LEU A 25 7.05 -0.59 3.21
CA LEU A 25 6.99 -0.52 1.75
C LEU A 25 7.89 -1.58 1.09
N THR A 26 8.39 -2.56 1.86
CA THR A 26 9.20 -3.66 1.33
C THR A 26 8.34 -4.53 0.42
N ILE A 27 8.90 -4.88 -0.75
CA ILE A 27 8.26 -5.76 -1.75
C ILE A 27 8.86 -7.18 -1.76
N ASP A 28 9.90 -7.41 -0.96
CA ASP A 28 10.53 -8.72 -0.78
C ASP A 28 9.99 -9.39 0.49
N HIS A 29 9.80 -10.71 0.42
CA HIS A 29 9.55 -11.54 1.60
C HIS A 29 10.59 -12.66 1.67
N SER A 30 10.92 -13.07 2.89
CA SER A 30 11.81 -14.19 3.16
C SER A 30 11.00 -15.46 3.29
N LEU A 31 11.33 -16.48 2.50
CA LEU A 31 10.85 -17.84 2.70
C LEU A 31 11.47 -18.44 3.97
N ALA A 32 10.86 -19.50 4.49
CA ALA A 32 11.35 -20.19 5.71
C ALA A 32 12.81 -20.70 5.59
N ASN A 33 13.29 -20.90 4.35
CA ASN A 33 14.67 -21.29 4.05
C ASN A 33 15.63 -20.08 3.89
N GLY A 34 15.20 -18.86 4.18
CA GLY A 34 16.00 -17.63 4.08
C GLY A 34 16.12 -17.06 2.66
N THR A 35 15.52 -17.68 1.65
CA THR A 35 15.52 -17.16 0.28
C THR A 35 14.62 -15.93 0.19
N ARG A 36 15.15 -14.82 -0.35
CA ARG A 36 14.34 -13.61 -0.62
C ARG A 36 13.63 -13.77 -1.95
N MET A 37 12.31 -13.55 -1.93
CA MET A 37 11.48 -13.56 -3.12
C MET A 37 10.64 -12.29 -3.19
N LYS A 38 10.50 -11.73 -4.38
CA LYS A 38 9.59 -10.62 -4.62
C LYS A 38 8.14 -11.08 -4.47
N SER A 39 7.35 -10.33 -3.72
CA SER A 39 5.92 -10.51 -3.63
C SER A 39 5.25 -9.76 -4.77
N ILE A 40 4.69 -10.51 -5.72
CA ILE A 40 3.98 -9.94 -6.88
C ILE A 40 2.85 -9.01 -6.41
N VAL A 41 2.14 -9.39 -5.34
CA VAL A 41 1.04 -8.59 -4.76
C VAL A 41 1.57 -7.28 -4.20
N ASP A 42 2.67 -7.32 -3.45
CA ASP A 42 3.29 -6.12 -2.92
C ASP A 42 3.80 -5.20 -4.02
N GLU A 43 4.39 -5.76 -5.08
CA GLU A 43 4.87 -4.98 -6.21
C GLU A 43 3.71 -4.25 -6.93
N LEU A 44 2.61 -4.95 -7.18
CA LEU A 44 1.42 -4.39 -7.82
C LEU A 44 0.71 -3.32 -7.00
N ILE A 45 0.84 -3.34 -5.67
CA ILE A 45 0.14 -2.40 -4.78
C ILE A 45 1.09 -1.27 -4.33
N LYS A 46 2.27 -1.61 -3.82
CA LYS A 46 3.19 -0.66 -3.19
C LYS A 46 3.94 0.19 -4.21
N LEU A 47 4.33 -0.35 -5.38
CA LEU A 47 5.02 0.47 -6.38
C LEU A 47 4.12 1.58 -6.93
N PRO A 48 2.87 1.33 -7.39
CA PRO A 48 1.99 2.40 -7.82
C PRO A 48 1.66 3.37 -6.68
N LEU A 49 1.43 2.88 -5.47
CA LEU A 49 1.19 3.74 -4.30
C LEU A 49 2.31 4.77 -4.08
N VAL A 50 3.57 4.32 -4.08
CA VAL A 50 4.72 5.21 -3.88
C VAL A 50 4.91 6.14 -5.07
N ARG A 51 4.86 5.59 -6.31
CA ARG A 51 5.00 6.38 -7.54
C ARG A 51 3.95 7.49 -7.61
N ASP A 52 2.68 7.15 -7.40
CA ASP A 52 1.57 8.08 -7.54
C ASP A 52 1.57 9.09 -6.39
N THR A 53 2.01 8.70 -5.19
CA THR A 53 2.28 9.66 -4.09
C THR A 53 3.37 10.65 -4.48
N LEU A 54 4.49 10.19 -5.06
CA LEU A 54 5.57 11.07 -5.52
C LEU A 54 5.08 12.03 -6.59
N LEU A 55 4.38 11.52 -7.61
CA LEU A 55 3.79 12.35 -8.67
C LEU A 55 2.79 13.37 -8.10
N LEU A 56 2.00 12.99 -7.09
CA LEU A 56 1.05 13.90 -6.45
C LEU A 56 1.78 15.04 -5.73
N VAL A 57 2.77 14.72 -4.88
CA VAL A 57 3.48 15.74 -4.10
C VAL A 57 4.39 16.62 -4.97
N THR A 58 4.86 16.12 -6.10
CA THR A 58 5.63 16.92 -7.09
C THR A 58 4.74 17.64 -8.09
N SER A 59 3.40 17.55 -7.96
CA SER A 59 2.42 18.14 -8.91
C SER A 59 2.59 17.66 -10.36
N GLN A 60 3.06 16.43 -10.53
CA GLN A 60 3.24 15.75 -11.83
C GLN A 60 2.19 14.66 -12.07
N LEU A 61 1.32 14.39 -11.08
CA LEU A 61 0.23 13.45 -11.25
C LEU A 61 -0.77 14.06 -12.24
N GLN A 62 -0.83 13.49 -13.43
CA GLN A 62 -1.86 13.86 -14.40
C GLN A 62 -3.20 13.41 -13.84
N GLU A 63 -4.15 14.34 -13.70
CA GLU A 63 -5.54 13.96 -13.50
C GLU A 63 -5.93 13.10 -14.69
N THR A 64 -6.12 11.80 -14.46
CA THR A 64 -6.84 10.96 -15.42
C THR A 64 -8.25 11.54 -15.45
N SER A 65 -8.52 12.37 -16.47
CA SER A 65 -9.83 12.97 -16.73
C SER A 65 -10.90 11.95 -16.40
N ARG A 66 -11.73 12.25 -15.38
CA ARG A 66 -12.90 11.46 -14.99
C ARG A 66 -13.60 10.99 -16.26
N ARG A 67 -13.37 9.75 -16.68
CA ARG A 67 -14.14 9.13 -17.75
C ARG A 67 -15.50 8.85 -17.14
N ARG A 68 -16.39 9.80 -17.40
CA ARG A 68 -17.85 9.67 -17.31
C ARG A 68 -18.32 8.43 -18.06
#